data_AF-A0A9W9GHC2-F1
#
_entry.id   AF-A0A9W9GHC2-F1
#
_cell.length_a   1.000
_cell.length_b   1.000
_cell.length_c   1.000
_cell.angle_alpha   90.00
_cell.angle_beta   90.00
_cell.angle_gamma   90.00
#
_symmetry.space_group_name_H-M   'P 1'
#
loop_
_entity.id
_entity.type
_entity.pdbx_description
1 polymer ?
#
loop_
_entity_poly.entity_id
_entity_poly.type
_entity_poly.pdbx_seq_one_letter_code
_entity_poly.pdbx_strand_id
1 'polypeptide(L)'
;MVNRGRSRACVTCKQRRVRCDEAKPECQACHRLKLRCGGYNRPKSVKLKFKDQNHKFCNTNQDVNCRSQNVVKRSTSSGGRSELDVQDQKAARALTTRQPSEPDTAVPFYLSHYASMGRDMGSTRGFFELLIPAYLSEREESPLSLAVSALASEILSLWRHDASSFRSPRKSYSQAITRLRAAIQDPVERGKPATMLAVLVLQTYENASAVYDLRRVSSTHHNGAASLLSFLGSHDMDGIVRAYLQKFMLHTEVSTAIRQKRPLRSIAYSWIGSQDTMAVPDNPSATLDAIGISVAELQASYTQFVTQGSPTTSLGPFLKEWMADAKSVDAELLAWTEDVPHHWRPVRLISGRDIDSSIPTYRSVCEVYPSCQIASIWNLWRFQRLLLAKTTLGALSALSDLGCAGSANGHVLYHSSDFVNCQQLLQELVDSVCYSIPFYLGNRTTPVSLTDFTDRMVLLPSHYSLGAESRLDRDGLDAGISMDDHRRHVIAQGPWRVMHPLSHLLTLFSEDHGELISTLLRPGQQEWIREQFLRVVTLLHLPSESGKDMESSDSTPSADSKAEYLARGIRKGAILMSGP
;
A
#
# COMPACT_ATOMS: atom_id res chain seq x y z
N MET A 1 39.24 24.61 23.83
CA MET A 1 38.39 25.27 24.87
C MET A 1 37.55 24.19 25.54
N VAL A 2 37.80 23.87 26.81
CA VAL A 2 37.14 22.73 27.48
C VAL A 2 35.68 23.08 27.78
N ASN A 3 34.75 22.42 27.11
CA ASN A 3 33.31 22.62 27.28
C ASN A 3 32.87 21.98 28.60
N ARG A 4 32.95 22.73 29.71
CA ARG A 4 32.36 22.32 30.99
C ARG A 4 30.85 22.42 30.82
N GLY A 5 30.18 21.28 30.73
CA GLY A 5 28.76 21.17 30.40
C GLY A 5 27.80 22.03 31.24
N ARG A 6 26.51 21.90 30.94
CA ARG A 6 25.44 22.78 31.44
C ARG A 6 25.46 22.89 32.98
N SER A 7 25.60 24.13 33.50
CA SER A 7 25.70 24.45 34.94
C SER A 7 24.61 23.77 35.78
N ARG A 8 25.01 23.15 36.90
CA ARG A 8 24.12 22.50 37.89
C ARG A 8 23.69 23.43 39.03
N ALA A 9 24.04 24.72 38.96
CA ALA A 9 23.61 25.74 39.93
C ALA A 9 22.08 25.83 40.08
N CYS A 10 21.60 26.26 41.26
CA CYS A 10 20.18 26.51 41.51
C CYS A 10 19.66 27.66 40.61
N VAL A 11 18.34 27.74 40.43
CA VAL A 11 17.72 28.76 39.56
C VAL A 11 18.08 30.18 40.02
N THR A 12 18.05 30.45 41.32
CA THR A 12 18.35 31.77 41.89
C THR A 12 19.80 32.19 41.62
N CYS A 13 20.78 31.30 41.81
CA CYS A 13 22.18 31.61 41.53
C CYS A 13 22.46 31.75 40.03
N LYS A 14 21.76 30.98 39.18
CA LYS A 14 21.84 31.13 37.71
C LYS A 14 21.36 32.49 37.24
N GLN A 15 20.20 32.93 37.72
CA GLN A 15 19.66 34.26 37.40
C GLN A 15 20.61 35.37 37.84
N ARG A 16 21.24 35.20 39.01
CA ARG A 16 22.21 36.15 39.57
C ARG A 16 23.63 36.02 38.98
N ARG A 17 23.89 35.01 38.14
CA ARG A 17 25.20 34.72 37.54
C ARG A 17 26.34 34.59 38.58
N VAL A 18 26.04 34.02 39.75
CA VAL A 18 27.02 33.75 40.82
C VAL A 18 27.28 32.26 40.98
N ARG A 19 28.41 31.90 41.58
CA ARG A 19 28.75 30.49 41.87
C ARG A 19 27.77 29.92 42.90
N CYS A 20 27.22 28.76 42.58
CA CYS A 20 26.36 27.99 43.46
C CYS A 20 27.17 26.85 44.08
N ASP A 21 26.92 26.58 45.35
CA ASP A 21 27.52 25.48 46.14
C ASP A 21 26.80 24.13 45.94
N GLU A 22 25.64 24.13 45.29
CA GLU A 22 24.86 22.93 44.91
C GLU A 22 24.30 22.11 46.09
N ALA A 23 24.32 22.66 47.31
CA ALA A 23 23.70 22.06 48.49
C ALA A 23 22.17 21.92 48.34
N LYS A 24 21.61 20.79 48.77
CA LYS A 24 20.16 20.50 48.77
C LYS A 24 19.66 20.44 50.23
N PRO A 25 18.43 20.91 50.52
CA PRO A 25 17.40 21.40 49.59
C PRO A 25 17.63 22.83 49.07
N GLU A 26 18.37 23.67 49.81
CA GLU A 26 18.68 25.05 49.42
C GLU A 26 20.18 25.34 49.41
N CYS A 27 20.60 26.25 48.52
CA CYS A 27 22.01 26.63 48.39
C CYS A 27 22.45 27.54 49.53
N GLN A 28 23.65 27.35 50.09
CA GLN A 28 24.16 28.20 51.17
C GLN A 28 24.37 29.66 50.73
N ALA A 29 24.69 29.89 49.45
CA ALA A 29 24.77 31.26 48.92
C ALA A 29 23.40 31.99 48.97
N CYS A 30 22.31 31.25 48.81
CA CYS A 30 20.94 31.73 48.87
C CYS A 30 20.55 32.00 50.33
N HIS A 31 20.85 31.04 51.20
CA HIS A 31 20.55 31.10 52.63
C HIS A 31 21.27 32.26 53.34
N ARG A 32 22.59 32.41 53.11
CA ARG A 32 23.37 33.51 53.73
C ARG A 32 22.85 34.89 53.36
N LEU A 33 22.31 35.04 52.16
CA LEU A 33 21.75 36.30 51.66
C LEU A 33 20.25 36.45 51.97
N LYS A 34 19.68 35.53 52.74
CA LYS A 34 18.25 35.48 53.08
C LYS A 34 17.33 35.54 51.85
N LEU A 35 17.77 34.93 50.74
CA LEU A 35 17.01 34.85 49.50
C LEU A 35 16.35 33.48 49.38
N ARG A 36 15.09 33.45 48.91
CA ARG A 36 14.39 32.19 48.63
C ARG A 36 15.09 31.42 47.51
N CYS A 37 15.51 30.18 47.79
CA CYS A 37 16.18 29.34 46.80
C CYS A 37 15.15 28.74 45.82
N GLY A 38 15.29 29.03 44.53
CA GLY A 38 14.45 28.46 43.47
C GLY A 38 14.72 26.98 43.16
N GLY A 39 15.57 26.32 43.96
CA GLY A 39 15.90 24.90 43.81
C GLY A 39 16.67 24.55 42.53
N TYR A 40 16.79 23.23 42.29
CA TYR A 40 17.60 22.65 41.22
C TYR A 40 16.78 22.03 40.07
N ASN A 41 15.44 22.02 40.20
CA ASN A 41 14.55 21.37 39.25
C ASN A 41 14.21 22.29 38.06
N ARG A 42 14.34 21.75 36.84
CA ARG A 42 13.89 22.43 35.61
C ARG A 42 12.40 22.19 35.43
N PRO A 43 11.60 23.18 34.99
CA PRO A 43 10.35 22.88 34.30
C PRO A 43 10.69 22.19 32.97
N LYS A 44 10.12 21.00 32.75
CA LYS A 44 10.18 20.26 31.48
C LYS A 44 9.37 21.03 30.42
N SER A 45 10.02 21.89 29.67
CA SER A 45 9.48 22.39 28.39
C SER A 45 10.64 22.84 27.50
N VAL A 46 11.14 21.92 26.67
CA VAL A 46 12.10 22.27 25.63
C VAL A 46 11.31 22.88 24.47
N LYS A 47 11.17 24.21 24.44
CA LYS A 47 10.90 24.93 23.18
C LYS A 47 12.22 25.00 22.42
N LEU A 48 12.43 24.08 21.47
CA LEU A 48 13.49 24.20 20.48
C LEU A 48 13.17 25.43 19.61
N LYS A 49 13.90 26.53 19.79
CA LYS A 49 13.92 27.62 18.81
C LYS A 49 14.96 27.25 17.76
N PHE A 50 14.49 26.87 16.57
CA PHE A 50 15.35 26.79 15.38
C PHE A 50 15.96 28.17 15.12
N LYS A 51 17.29 28.24 15.05
CA LYS A 51 18.02 29.44 14.66
C LYS A 51 18.59 29.17 13.28
N ASP A 52 18.01 29.81 12.28
CA ASP A 52 18.53 29.80 10.92
C ASP A 52 19.94 30.42 10.90
N GLN A 53 20.93 29.64 10.45
CA GLN A 53 22.33 30.07 10.29
C GLN A 53 22.73 30.22 8.82
N ASN A 54 21.77 30.21 7.88
CA ASN A 54 22.04 30.37 6.45
C ASN A 54 22.72 31.70 6.11
N HIS A 55 22.63 32.71 6.99
CA HIS A 55 23.35 33.99 6.82
C HIS A 55 24.87 33.89 6.96
N LYS A 56 25.44 32.73 7.35
CA LYS A 56 26.91 32.53 7.41
C LYS A 56 27.52 32.01 6.11
N PHE A 57 26.70 31.70 5.10
CA PHE A 57 27.18 31.15 3.82
C PHE A 57 26.93 32.06 2.61
N CYS A 58 26.47 33.30 2.82
CA CYS A 58 26.33 34.29 1.74
C CYS A 58 27.05 35.59 2.09
N ASN A 59 28.33 35.64 1.75
CA ASN A 59 29.04 36.82 1.23
C ASN A 59 29.99 36.22 0.18
N THR A 60 30.08 36.70 -1.06
CA THR A 60 30.51 38.05 -1.41
C THR A 60 30.25 38.29 -2.91
N ASN A 61 30.06 39.56 -3.27
CA ASN A 61 30.03 40.19 -4.60
C ASN A 61 28.63 40.37 -5.20
N GLN A 62 28.14 41.57 -5.52
CA GLN A 62 28.70 42.92 -5.52
C GLN A 62 27.51 43.90 -5.70
N ASP A 63 27.53 45.01 -4.96
CA ASP A 63 27.14 46.39 -5.29
C ASP A 63 25.88 46.65 -6.15
N VAL A 64 24.96 47.58 -5.84
CA VAL A 64 25.14 49.04 -5.68
C VAL A 64 23.83 49.63 -5.12
N ASN A 65 23.95 50.58 -4.16
CA ASN A 65 23.11 51.76 -3.82
C ASN A 65 21.63 51.84 -4.30
N CYS A 66 20.66 52.36 -3.56
CA CYS A 66 20.67 53.45 -2.58
C CYS A 66 19.30 53.55 -1.87
N ARG A 67 19.32 53.97 -0.59
CA ARG A 67 18.52 55.05 0.06
C ARG A 67 17.16 55.44 -0.58
N SER A 68 16.07 55.77 0.11
CA SER A 68 15.73 56.08 1.51
C SER A 68 14.28 56.61 1.52
N GLN A 69 13.60 56.43 2.65
CA GLN A 69 12.59 57.32 3.25
C GLN A 69 11.09 57.24 2.86
N ASN A 70 10.33 56.98 3.92
CA ASN A 70 8.91 57.17 4.20
C ASN A 70 8.43 58.63 4.00
N VAL A 71 7.13 58.85 3.74
CA VAL A 71 6.22 59.79 4.49
C VAL A 71 4.74 59.46 4.18
N VAL A 72 3.90 59.60 5.23
CA VAL A 72 2.45 59.34 5.36
C VAL A 72 1.61 60.63 5.21
N LYS A 73 0.36 60.54 4.72
CA LYS A 73 -0.92 61.25 5.12
C LYS A 73 -1.79 61.60 3.90
N ARG A 74 -3.11 61.86 3.96
CA ARG A 74 -4.33 61.32 4.61
C ARG A 74 -5.52 62.10 3.99
N SER A 75 -6.55 61.38 3.51
CA SER A 75 -8.01 61.70 3.44
C SER A 75 -8.66 62.84 2.58
N THR A 76 -9.83 62.47 2.01
CA THR A 76 -11.03 63.24 1.49
C THR A 76 -10.86 64.04 0.19
N SER A 77 -11.74 64.05 -0.83
CA SER A 77 -13.19 63.77 -0.96
C SER A 77 -13.61 63.59 -2.45
N SER A 78 -14.63 62.76 -2.69
CA SER A 78 -15.69 62.76 -3.74
C SER A 78 -15.40 63.13 -5.20
N GLY A 79 -15.70 62.17 -6.11
CA GLY A 79 -16.45 62.43 -7.34
C GLY A 79 -15.67 62.39 -8.66
N GLY A 80 -15.56 61.21 -9.28
CA GLY A 80 -15.11 61.08 -10.67
C GLY A 80 -14.89 59.62 -11.07
N ARG A 81 -15.87 59.04 -11.79
CA ARG A 81 -15.74 57.74 -12.47
C ARG A 81 -14.52 57.76 -13.39
N SER A 82 -13.57 56.86 -13.17
CA SER A 82 -12.52 56.52 -14.15
C SER A 82 -12.06 55.07 -13.97
N GLU A 83 -11.92 54.38 -15.10
CA GLU A 83 -11.78 52.94 -15.32
C GLU A 83 -10.39 52.37 -14.93
N LEU A 84 -9.98 52.53 -13.66
CA LEU A 84 -8.67 52.03 -13.20
C LEU A 84 -8.72 51.03 -12.03
N ASP A 85 -9.90 50.63 -11.56
CA ASP A 85 -10.06 49.78 -10.36
C ASP A 85 -10.19 48.26 -10.64
N VAL A 86 -9.98 47.81 -11.90
CA VAL A 86 -10.03 46.37 -12.25
C VAL A 86 -8.71 45.65 -11.97
N GLN A 87 -7.62 46.38 -11.71
CA GLN A 87 -6.30 45.80 -11.47
C GLN A 87 -5.96 45.59 -9.99
N ASP A 88 -6.45 46.42 -9.07
CA ASP A 88 -6.09 46.30 -7.64
C ASP A 88 -6.92 45.26 -6.88
N GLN A 89 -8.15 44.97 -7.35
CA GLN A 89 -8.95 43.86 -6.82
C GLN A 89 -8.46 42.48 -7.29
N LYS A 90 -7.70 42.44 -8.40
CA LYS A 90 -6.93 41.26 -8.84
C LYS A 90 -5.65 41.07 -8.00
N ALA A 91 -4.99 42.14 -7.58
CA ALA A 91 -3.79 42.07 -6.74
C ALA A 91 -4.11 41.64 -5.30
N ALA A 92 -5.22 42.12 -4.72
CA ALA A 92 -5.68 41.70 -3.39
C ALA A 92 -6.19 40.24 -3.35
N ARG A 93 -6.79 39.74 -4.44
CA ARG A 93 -7.12 38.30 -4.59
C ARG A 93 -5.90 37.43 -4.88
N ALA A 94 -4.85 37.98 -5.48
CA ALA A 94 -3.58 37.28 -5.69
C ALA A 94 -2.78 37.07 -4.39
N LEU A 95 -3.07 37.84 -3.33
CA LEU A 95 -2.40 37.74 -2.02
C LEU A 95 -3.15 36.85 -1.00
N THR A 96 -4.32 36.31 -1.34
CA THR A 96 -5.06 35.34 -0.51
C THR A 96 -5.20 33.93 -1.11
N THR A 97 -4.67 33.69 -2.31
CA THR A 97 -4.66 32.33 -2.88
C THR A 97 -3.32 32.06 -3.56
N ARG A 98 -2.23 32.16 -2.80
CA ARG A 98 -1.04 31.37 -3.16
C ARG A 98 -1.31 29.96 -2.67
N GLN A 99 -2.06 29.19 -3.47
CA GLN A 99 -1.99 27.74 -3.35
C GLN A 99 -0.50 27.37 -3.45
N PRO A 100 0.03 26.56 -2.53
CA PRO A 100 1.37 26.01 -2.69
C PRO A 100 1.43 25.37 -4.09
N SER A 101 2.51 25.61 -4.82
CA SER A 101 2.80 24.96 -6.10
C SER A 101 2.45 23.47 -6.00
N GLU A 102 1.64 22.95 -6.93
CA GLU A 102 1.19 21.55 -6.99
C GLU A 102 2.27 20.49 -6.65
N PRO A 103 3.54 20.60 -7.10
CA PRO A 103 4.58 19.62 -6.75
C PRO A 103 5.06 19.68 -5.29
N ASP A 104 5.00 20.83 -4.60
CA ASP A 104 5.67 21.03 -3.30
C ASP A 104 5.05 20.23 -2.15
N THR A 105 3.76 19.91 -2.21
CA THR A 105 3.08 19.10 -1.17
C THR A 105 2.84 17.65 -1.57
N ALA A 106 2.90 17.34 -2.88
CA ALA A 106 2.58 16.02 -3.41
C ALA A 106 3.58 14.96 -2.94
N VAL A 107 4.87 15.21 -3.15
CA VAL A 107 5.93 14.25 -2.80
C VAL A 107 5.94 13.94 -1.30
N PRO A 108 5.95 14.93 -0.38
CA PRO A 108 5.86 14.65 1.05
C PRO A 108 4.62 13.83 1.44
N PHE A 109 3.46 14.14 0.83
CA PHE A 109 2.22 13.40 1.07
C PHE A 109 2.36 11.92 0.68
N TYR A 110 2.85 11.64 -0.53
CA TYR A 110 3.03 10.29 -1.03
C TYR A 110 4.07 9.49 -0.23
N LEU A 111 5.24 10.08 0.02
CA LEU A 111 6.30 9.39 0.77
C LEU A 111 5.84 9.05 2.19
N SER A 112 5.12 9.98 2.86
CA SER A 112 4.60 9.75 4.20
C SER A 112 3.51 8.69 4.26
N HIS A 113 2.51 8.72 3.36
CA HIS A 113 1.30 7.89 3.50
C HIS A 113 1.33 6.58 2.72
N TYR A 114 2.15 6.48 1.67
CA TYR A 114 2.20 5.32 0.78
C TYR A 114 3.56 4.61 0.78
N ALA A 115 4.67 5.35 0.85
CA ALA A 115 6.01 4.74 0.81
C ALA A 115 6.53 4.31 2.19
N SER A 116 6.23 5.07 3.25
CA SER A 116 6.81 4.84 4.58
C SER A 116 5.92 4.05 5.54
N MET A 117 4.64 4.39 5.66
CA MET A 117 3.80 3.88 6.75
C MET A 117 3.47 2.38 6.61
N GLY A 118 3.50 1.68 7.74
CA GLY A 118 3.12 0.26 7.85
C GLY A 118 4.10 -0.73 7.21
N ARG A 119 5.32 -0.26 6.91
CA ARG A 119 6.37 -0.96 6.19
C ARG A 119 7.56 -1.24 7.09
N ASP A 120 8.12 -2.43 6.94
CA ASP A 120 9.29 -2.87 7.70
C ASP A 120 10.11 -3.89 6.89
N MET A 121 11.41 -4.00 7.13
CA MET A 121 12.29 -4.99 6.48
C MET A 121 11.86 -6.44 6.76
N GLY A 122 11.25 -6.71 7.91
CA GLY A 122 10.67 -8.01 8.24
C GLY A 122 9.38 -8.32 7.48
N SER A 123 8.77 -7.35 6.78
CA SER A 123 7.60 -7.55 5.92
C SER A 123 7.80 -7.10 4.47
N THR A 124 9.00 -6.59 4.15
CA THR A 124 9.31 -5.92 2.90
C THR A 124 9.16 -6.86 1.71
N ARG A 125 8.73 -6.26 0.59
CA ARG A 125 8.80 -6.87 -0.74
C ARG A 125 9.91 -6.25 -1.59
N GLY A 126 10.71 -5.34 -1.04
CA GLY A 126 11.97 -4.86 -1.62
C GLY A 126 11.92 -3.60 -2.49
N PHE A 127 10.79 -2.88 -2.55
CA PHE A 127 10.66 -1.66 -3.37
C PHE A 127 10.50 -0.40 -2.53
N PHE A 128 9.38 -0.27 -1.81
CA PHE A 128 9.01 0.97 -1.14
C PHE A 128 9.98 1.34 -0.02
N GLU A 129 10.53 0.35 0.68
CA GLU A 129 11.45 0.57 1.78
C GLU A 129 12.83 1.10 1.30
N LEU A 130 13.16 0.91 0.02
CA LEU A 130 14.35 1.48 -0.62
C LEU A 130 14.10 2.86 -1.25
N LEU A 131 12.83 3.22 -1.45
CA LEU A 131 12.45 4.38 -2.24
C LEU A 131 12.86 5.71 -1.60
N ILE A 132 12.60 5.88 -0.31
CA ILE A 132 12.88 7.15 0.39
C ILE A 132 14.39 7.44 0.46
N PRO A 133 15.25 6.52 0.92
CA PRO A 133 16.70 6.76 0.92
C PRO A 133 17.25 7.08 -0.47
N ALA A 134 16.82 6.35 -1.50
CA ALA A 134 17.25 6.58 -2.87
C ALA A 134 16.78 7.95 -3.38
N TYR A 135 15.51 8.31 -3.16
CA TYR A 135 14.97 9.61 -3.55
C TYR A 135 15.75 10.77 -2.93
N LEU A 136 16.08 10.68 -1.63
CA LEU A 136 16.83 11.73 -0.92
C LEU A 136 18.29 11.84 -1.35
N SER A 137 18.86 10.77 -1.93
CA SER A 137 20.23 10.78 -2.47
C SER A 137 20.34 11.36 -3.88
N GLU A 138 19.20 11.57 -4.56
CA GLU A 138 19.14 12.04 -5.93
C GLU A 138 18.95 13.56 -6.02
N ARG A 139 19.49 14.16 -7.08
CA ARG A 139 19.28 15.58 -7.39
C ARG A 139 17.85 15.86 -7.86
N GLU A 140 17.43 17.12 -7.74
CA GLU A 140 16.22 17.61 -8.40
C GLU A 140 16.28 17.33 -9.91
N GLU A 141 15.12 17.01 -10.48
CA GLU A 141 14.94 16.61 -11.88
C GLU A 141 15.70 15.33 -12.33
N SER A 142 16.24 14.54 -11.40
CA SER A 142 16.66 13.17 -11.70
C SER A 142 15.49 12.31 -12.23
N PRO A 143 15.74 11.20 -12.94
CA PRO A 143 14.68 10.28 -13.37
C PRO A 143 13.77 9.84 -12.20
N LEU A 144 14.37 9.49 -11.07
CA LEU A 144 13.64 9.06 -9.87
C LEU A 144 12.82 10.21 -9.27
N SER A 145 13.39 11.40 -9.13
CA SER A 145 12.68 12.53 -8.53
C SER A 145 11.44 12.93 -9.34
N LEU A 146 11.56 12.92 -10.68
CA LEU A 146 10.45 13.25 -11.59
C LEU A 146 9.39 12.14 -11.61
N ALA A 147 9.80 10.87 -11.59
CA ALA A 147 8.87 9.74 -11.52
C ALA A 147 8.06 9.78 -10.21
N VAL A 148 8.71 10.01 -9.08
CA VAL A 148 8.05 10.17 -7.77
C VAL A 148 7.13 11.39 -7.80
N SER A 149 7.57 12.53 -8.35
CA SER A 149 6.75 13.73 -8.47
C SER A 149 5.48 13.49 -9.31
N ALA A 150 5.60 12.76 -10.42
CA ALA A 150 4.48 12.42 -11.28
C ALA A 150 3.44 11.56 -10.54
N LEU A 151 3.88 10.46 -9.93
CA LEU A 151 3.00 9.56 -9.17
C LEU A 151 2.39 10.25 -7.95
N ALA A 152 3.21 10.96 -7.17
CA ALA A 152 2.77 11.63 -5.97
C ALA A 152 1.71 12.70 -6.25
N SER A 153 1.89 13.44 -7.35
CA SER A 153 0.91 14.44 -7.77
C SER A 153 -0.42 13.78 -8.12
N GLU A 154 -0.42 12.56 -8.70
CA GLU A 154 -1.65 11.88 -9.16
C GLU A 154 -2.43 11.34 -7.98
N ILE A 155 -1.69 10.73 -7.06
CA ILE A 155 -2.26 10.31 -5.79
C ILE A 155 -2.83 11.54 -5.07
N LEU A 156 -2.12 12.67 -4.96
CA LEU A 156 -2.65 13.84 -4.25
C LEU A 156 -3.87 14.47 -4.93
N SER A 157 -3.96 14.49 -6.26
CA SER A 157 -5.15 15.02 -6.96
C SER A 157 -6.41 14.20 -6.69
N LEU A 158 -6.28 12.87 -6.53
CA LEU A 158 -7.38 12.02 -6.08
C LEU A 158 -7.96 12.51 -4.74
N TRP A 159 -7.10 12.82 -3.77
CA TRP A 159 -7.51 13.31 -2.44
C TRP A 159 -8.07 14.74 -2.45
N ARG A 160 -7.91 15.47 -3.55
CA ARG A 160 -8.44 16.83 -3.77
C ARG A 160 -9.73 16.86 -4.59
N HIS A 161 -10.34 15.69 -4.84
CA HIS A 161 -11.55 15.52 -5.65
C HIS A 161 -11.40 15.93 -7.13
N ASP A 162 -10.17 15.93 -7.65
CA ASP A 162 -9.93 16.02 -9.11
C ASP A 162 -9.72 14.61 -9.67
N ALA A 163 -10.81 13.83 -9.73
CA ALA A 163 -10.79 12.46 -10.25
C ALA A 163 -10.53 12.37 -11.77
N SER A 164 -10.38 13.52 -12.45
CA SER A 164 -9.95 13.58 -13.86
C SER A 164 -8.44 13.48 -14.03
N SER A 165 -7.68 13.43 -12.92
CA SER A 165 -6.24 13.65 -12.91
C SER A 165 -5.42 12.65 -13.73
N PHE A 166 -5.73 11.35 -13.61
CA PHE A 166 -5.01 10.29 -14.34
C PHE A 166 -5.26 10.33 -15.86
N ARG A 167 -6.19 11.17 -16.34
CA ARG A 167 -6.49 11.36 -17.77
C ARG A 167 -5.71 12.52 -18.40
N SER A 168 -4.98 13.31 -17.61
CA SER A 168 -4.22 14.47 -18.11
C SER A 168 -2.74 14.13 -18.34
N PRO A 169 -2.15 14.44 -19.51
CA PRO A 169 -0.72 14.28 -19.74
C PRO A 169 0.09 15.19 -18.81
N ARG A 170 0.83 14.60 -17.88
CA ARG A 170 1.61 15.37 -16.92
C ARG A 170 3.03 15.63 -17.38
N LYS A 171 3.40 16.92 -17.31
CA LYS A 171 4.75 17.43 -17.58
C LYS A 171 5.82 16.60 -16.87
N SER A 172 5.65 16.28 -15.58
CA SER A 172 6.62 15.50 -14.80
C SER A 172 6.78 14.07 -15.31
N TYR A 173 5.70 13.42 -15.77
CA TYR A 173 5.78 12.07 -16.33
C TYR A 173 6.57 12.06 -17.66
N SER A 174 6.24 12.98 -18.57
CA SER A 174 6.96 13.13 -19.85
C SER A 174 8.44 13.50 -19.65
N GLN A 175 8.72 14.36 -18.67
CA GLN A 175 10.09 14.71 -18.27
C GLN A 175 10.82 13.51 -17.66
N ALA A 176 10.16 12.73 -16.80
CA ALA A 176 10.73 11.52 -16.21
C ALA A 176 11.14 10.51 -17.30
N ILE A 177 10.29 10.27 -18.30
CA ILE A 177 10.64 9.40 -19.44
C ILE A 177 11.83 9.94 -20.21
N THR A 178 11.88 11.25 -20.46
CA THR A 178 12.99 11.88 -21.19
C THR A 178 14.31 11.72 -20.44
N ARG A 179 14.32 12.00 -19.14
CA ARG A 179 15.51 11.85 -18.28
C ARG A 179 15.89 10.39 -18.11
N LEU A 180 14.92 9.49 -17.96
CA LEU A 180 15.15 8.04 -17.88
C LEU A 180 15.79 7.53 -19.17
N ARG A 181 15.34 7.96 -20.35
CA ARG A 181 15.93 7.57 -21.64
C ARG A 181 17.41 7.96 -21.73
N ALA A 182 17.77 9.15 -21.25
CA ALA A 182 19.17 9.55 -21.19
C ALA A 182 19.96 8.70 -20.17
N ALA A 183 19.40 8.47 -18.98
CA ALA A 183 20.05 7.68 -17.93
C ALA A 183 20.31 6.22 -18.35
N ILE A 184 19.38 5.57 -19.07
CA ILE A 184 19.61 4.21 -19.55
C ILE A 184 20.62 4.13 -20.70
N GLN A 185 20.94 5.24 -21.38
CA GLN A 185 21.97 5.26 -22.42
C GLN A 185 23.37 5.42 -21.83
N ASP A 186 23.48 6.05 -20.66
CA ASP A 186 24.72 6.19 -19.91
C ASP A 186 25.02 4.89 -19.11
N PRO A 187 26.18 4.23 -19.31
CA PRO A 187 26.51 2.98 -18.62
C PRO A 187 26.58 3.09 -17.09
N VAL A 188 26.96 4.25 -16.56
CA VAL A 188 27.08 4.49 -15.12
C VAL A 188 25.69 4.73 -14.53
N GLU A 189 24.90 5.62 -15.13
CA GLU A 189 23.54 5.90 -14.66
C GLU A 189 22.62 4.69 -14.79
N ARG A 190 22.78 3.87 -15.84
CA ARG A 190 22.01 2.62 -16.04
C ARG A 190 22.18 1.66 -14.87
N GLY A 191 23.37 1.57 -14.29
CA GLY A 191 23.69 0.64 -13.21
C GLY A 191 23.24 1.10 -11.82
N LYS A 192 22.71 2.33 -11.68
CA LYS A 192 22.29 2.86 -10.38
C LYS A 192 20.94 2.27 -9.94
N PRO A 193 20.79 1.90 -8.65
CA PRO A 193 19.49 1.52 -8.10
C PRO A 193 18.40 2.59 -8.28
N ALA A 194 18.75 3.88 -8.20
CA ALA A 194 17.81 4.97 -8.40
C ALA A 194 17.16 4.94 -9.80
N THR A 195 17.91 4.55 -10.83
CA THR A 195 17.37 4.39 -12.19
C THR A 195 16.36 3.26 -12.25
N MET A 196 16.65 2.11 -11.63
CA MET A 196 15.69 1.01 -11.56
C MET A 196 14.44 1.38 -10.74
N LEU A 197 14.61 2.04 -9.60
CA LEU A 197 13.51 2.54 -8.78
C LEU A 197 12.64 3.53 -9.57
N ALA A 198 13.24 4.38 -10.41
CA ALA A 198 12.48 5.28 -11.28
C ALA A 198 11.56 4.50 -12.23
N VAL A 199 12.07 3.43 -12.84
CA VAL A 199 11.27 2.53 -13.71
C VAL A 199 10.13 1.88 -12.94
N LEU A 200 10.37 1.40 -11.71
CA LEU A 200 9.34 0.78 -10.88
C LEU A 200 8.27 1.78 -10.42
N VAL A 201 8.65 3.03 -10.11
CA VAL A 201 7.71 4.11 -9.81
C VAL A 201 6.85 4.43 -11.03
N LEU A 202 7.44 4.49 -12.24
CA LEU A 202 6.68 4.67 -13.49
C LEU A 202 5.75 3.50 -13.79
N GLN A 203 6.14 2.25 -13.48
CA GLN A 203 5.22 1.11 -13.57
C GLN A 203 4.06 1.26 -12.57
N THR A 204 4.33 1.76 -11.36
CA THR A 204 3.29 2.01 -10.35
C THR A 204 2.32 3.11 -10.81
N TYR A 205 2.83 4.14 -11.48
CA TYR A 205 2.01 5.15 -12.16
C TYR A 205 1.11 4.54 -13.24
N GLU A 206 1.67 3.73 -14.14
CA GLU A 206 0.91 3.06 -15.21
C GLU A 206 -0.16 2.12 -14.66
N ASN A 207 0.16 1.40 -13.59
CA ASN A 207 -0.80 0.55 -12.89
C ASN A 207 -1.99 1.35 -12.36
N ALA A 208 -1.72 2.46 -11.67
CA ALA A 208 -2.78 3.32 -11.14
C ALA A 208 -3.62 3.92 -12.28
N SER A 209 -2.98 4.52 -13.30
CA SER A 209 -3.66 5.04 -14.49
C SER A 209 -4.54 3.97 -15.16
N ALA A 210 -4.02 2.76 -15.35
CA ALA A 210 -4.77 1.69 -16.00
C ALA A 210 -6.00 1.23 -15.20
N VAL A 211 -5.93 1.26 -13.87
CA VAL A 211 -7.08 1.01 -12.99
C VAL A 211 -8.16 2.08 -13.18
N TYR A 212 -7.80 3.37 -13.23
CA TYR A 212 -8.77 4.45 -13.48
C TYR A 212 -9.31 4.47 -14.91
N ASP A 213 -8.56 3.97 -15.88
CA ASP A 213 -9.02 3.85 -17.28
C ASP A 213 -9.76 2.52 -17.54
N LEU A 214 -9.86 1.62 -16.56
CA LEU A 214 -10.37 0.25 -16.69
C LEU A 214 -9.75 -0.53 -17.87
N ARG A 215 -8.48 -0.22 -18.18
CA ARG A 215 -7.74 -0.78 -19.31
C ARG A 215 -6.68 -1.78 -18.85
N ARG A 216 -6.16 -2.56 -19.79
CA ARG A 216 -4.99 -3.39 -19.52
C ARG A 216 -3.76 -2.52 -19.30
N VAL A 217 -3.02 -2.78 -18.23
CA VAL A 217 -1.77 -2.08 -17.96
C VAL A 217 -0.66 -2.51 -18.93
N SER A 218 0.20 -1.55 -19.30
CA SER A 218 1.41 -1.83 -20.07
C SER A 218 2.46 -2.50 -19.19
N SER A 219 3.12 -3.55 -19.72
CA SER A 219 4.24 -4.21 -19.05
C SER A 219 5.59 -3.65 -19.46
N THR A 220 5.65 -2.54 -20.21
CA THR A 220 6.90 -2.01 -20.77
C THR A 220 7.91 -1.65 -19.68
N HIS A 221 7.49 -0.92 -18.64
CA HIS A 221 8.39 -0.53 -17.55
C HIS A 221 8.80 -1.75 -16.72
N HIS A 222 7.88 -2.66 -16.40
CA HIS A 222 8.20 -3.91 -15.70
C HIS A 222 9.23 -4.77 -16.47
N ASN A 223 9.04 -4.94 -17.78
CA ASN A 223 10.00 -5.66 -18.63
C ASN A 223 11.35 -4.94 -18.67
N GLY A 224 11.35 -3.60 -18.75
CA GLY A 224 12.56 -2.79 -18.68
C GLY A 224 13.30 -2.95 -17.34
N ALA A 225 12.57 -2.98 -16.22
CA ALA A 225 13.14 -3.21 -14.89
C ALA A 225 13.77 -4.61 -14.80
N ALA A 226 13.11 -5.63 -15.34
CA ALA A 226 13.66 -6.99 -15.42
C ALA A 226 14.98 -7.04 -16.21
N SER A 227 15.09 -6.26 -17.30
CA SER A 227 16.34 -6.15 -18.08
C SER A 227 17.42 -5.34 -17.37
N LEU A 228 17.05 -4.33 -16.57
CA LEU A 228 18.02 -3.49 -15.84
C LEU A 228 18.66 -4.21 -14.66
N LEU A 229 18.01 -5.24 -14.10
CA LEU A 229 18.54 -6.03 -12.98
C LEU A 229 19.96 -6.55 -13.21
N SER A 230 20.29 -6.98 -14.44
CA SER A 230 21.62 -7.51 -14.79
C SER A 230 22.71 -6.44 -14.86
N PHE A 231 22.33 -5.16 -14.93
CA PHE A 231 23.25 -4.03 -15.00
C PHE A 231 23.50 -3.36 -13.63
N LEU A 232 22.75 -3.74 -12.59
CA LEU A 232 22.97 -3.19 -11.25
C LEU A 232 24.36 -3.56 -10.74
N GLY A 233 25.09 -2.53 -10.28
CA GLY A 233 26.48 -2.62 -9.84
C GLY A 233 26.74 -3.75 -8.84
N SER A 234 27.96 -4.28 -8.85
CA SER A 234 28.39 -5.40 -8.00
C SER A 234 29.17 -4.95 -6.75
N HIS A 235 29.01 -3.71 -6.29
CA HIS A 235 29.56 -3.26 -5.00
C HIS A 235 28.72 -3.82 -3.84
N ASP A 236 29.33 -4.08 -2.68
CA ASP A 236 28.66 -4.77 -1.55
C ASP A 236 27.31 -4.16 -1.13
N MET A 237 27.20 -2.82 -1.07
CA MET A 237 25.94 -2.13 -0.75
C MET A 237 24.91 -2.19 -1.89
N ASP A 238 25.38 -2.21 -3.14
CA ASP A 238 24.52 -2.39 -4.31
C ASP A 238 23.99 -3.83 -4.39
N GLY A 239 24.72 -4.81 -3.84
CA GLY A 239 24.30 -6.21 -3.74
C GLY A 239 23.04 -6.40 -2.88
N ILE A 240 22.98 -5.76 -1.71
CA ILE A 240 21.80 -5.81 -0.82
C ILE A 240 20.58 -5.18 -1.52
N VAL A 241 20.78 -4.02 -2.15
CA VAL A 241 19.72 -3.32 -2.88
C VAL A 241 19.23 -4.14 -4.07
N ARG A 242 20.16 -4.73 -4.84
CA ARG A 242 19.85 -5.65 -5.93
C ARG A 242 19.03 -6.84 -5.45
N ALA A 243 19.39 -7.44 -4.32
CA ALA A 243 18.66 -8.57 -3.75
C ALA A 243 17.21 -8.22 -3.40
N TYR A 244 16.97 -7.07 -2.76
CA TYR A 244 15.61 -6.60 -2.47
C TYR A 244 14.81 -6.29 -3.76
N LEU A 245 15.42 -5.63 -4.74
CA LEU A 245 14.78 -5.36 -6.02
C LEU A 245 14.47 -6.66 -6.80
N GLN A 246 15.33 -7.66 -6.72
CA GLN A 246 15.07 -9.01 -7.26
C GLN A 246 13.87 -9.66 -6.55
N LYS A 247 13.81 -9.62 -5.21
CA LYS A 247 12.64 -10.11 -4.45
C LYS A 247 11.35 -9.40 -4.88
N PHE A 248 11.39 -8.08 -5.13
CA PHE A 248 10.23 -7.33 -5.64
C PHE A 248 9.78 -7.78 -7.04
N MET A 249 10.75 -7.99 -7.93
CA MET A 249 10.48 -8.44 -9.30
C MET A 249 9.91 -9.86 -9.30
N LEU A 250 10.44 -10.76 -8.48
CA LEU A 250 9.92 -12.11 -8.28
C LEU A 250 8.48 -12.07 -7.74
N HIS A 251 8.22 -11.31 -6.67
CA HIS A 251 6.89 -11.15 -6.11
C HIS A 251 5.86 -10.69 -7.16
N THR A 252 6.24 -9.68 -7.96
CA THR A 252 5.38 -9.12 -9.00
C THR A 252 5.10 -10.16 -10.10
N GLU A 253 6.12 -10.93 -10.49
CA GLU A 253 5.98 -11.99 -11.50
C GLU A 253 5.13 -13.15 -11.00
N VAL A 254 5.35 -13.66 -9.78
CA VAL A 254 4.52 -14.71 -9.16
C VAL A 254 3.06 -14.27 -9.10
N SER A 255 2.81 -13.07 -8.59
CA SER A 255 1.45 -12.52 -8.53
C SER A 255 0.82 -12.37 -9.92
N THR A 256 1.60 -12.00 -10.93
CA THR A 256 1.14 -11.85 -12.32
C THR A 256 0.85 -13.21 -12.97
N ALA A 257 1.71 -14.20 -12.74
CA ALA A 257 1.56 -15.56 -13.24
C ALA A 257 0.27 -16.19 -12.73
N ILE A 258 0.01 -16.10 -11.41
CA ILE A 258 -1.25 -16.51 -10.77
C ILE A 258 -2.46 -15.79 -11.39
N ARG A 259 -2.41 -14.46 -11.48
CA ARG A 259 -3.54 -13.68 -12.03
C ARG A 259 -3.85 -14.02 -13.49
N GLN A 260 -2.84 -14.41 -14.26
CA GLN A 260 -2.95 -14.75 -15.68
C GLN A 260 -3.08 -16.25 -15.92
N LYS A 261 -3.10 -17.10 -14.88
CA LYS A 261 -3.18 -18.56 -14.96
C LYS A 261 -2.11 -19.14 -15.90
N ARG A 262 -0.88 -18.63 -15.80
CA ARG A 262 0.26 -19.02 -16.65
C ARG A 262 1.45 -19.44 -15.78
N PRO A 263 2.40 -20.24 -16.31
CA PRO A 263 3.66 -20.48 -15.63
C PRO A 263 4.48 -19.19 -15.53
N LEU A 264 5.49 -19.20 -14.66
CA LEU A 264 6.45 -18.11 -14.56
C LEU A 264 7.22 -17.92 -15.86
N ARG A 265 7.62 -16.68 -16.14
CA ARG A 265 8.52 -16.39 -17.26
C ARG A 265 9.90 -16.97 -16.99
N SER A 266 10.56 -17.47 -18.05
CA SER A 266 11.90 -18.08 -17.97
C SER A 266 12.93 -17.23 -17.21
N ILE A 267 12.92 -15.90 -17.39
CA ILE A 267 13.85 -15.00 -16.69
C ILE A 267 13.68 -15.02 -15.16
N ALA A 268 12.47 -15.28 -14.66
CA ALA A 268 12.17 -15.26 -13.24
C ALA A 268 12.87 -16.39 -12.47
N TYR A 269 13.08 -17.53 -13.14
CA TYR A 269 13.81 -18.65 -12.56
C TYR A 269 15.27 -18.31 -12.24
N SER A 270 15.87 -17.36 -12.96
CA SER A 270 17.23 -16.87 -12.65
C SER A 270 17.30 -16.02 -11.38
N TRP A 271 16.17 -15.55 -10.87
CA TRP A 271 16.09 -14.75 -9.64
C TRP A 271 15.90 -15.62 -8.39
N ILE A 272 15.51 -16.89 -8.57
CA ILE A 272 15.26 -17.83 -7.48
C ILE A 272 16.61 -18.37 -6.99
N GLY A 273 16.89 -18.23 -5.69
CA GLY A 273 18.11 -18.78 -5.09
C GLY A 273 19.41 -18.17 -5.64
N SER A 274 19.36 -16.94 -6.16
CA SER A 274 20.56 -16.23 -6.59
C SER A 274 21.49 -15.98 -5.38
N GLN A 275 22.81 -15.95 -5.59
CA GLN A 275 23.78 -15.65 -4.51
C GLN A 275 23.47 -14.33 -3.81
N ASP A 276 22.87 -13.36 -4.52
CA ASP A 276 22.46 -12.08 -3.97
C ASP A 276 21.23 -12.18 -3.06
N THR A 277 20.24 -13.00 -3.42
CA THR A 277 19.04 -13.17 -2.57
C THR A 277 19.35 -13.77 -1.20
N MET A 278 20.44 -14.51 -1.07
CA MET A 278 20.97 -15.04 0.19
C MET A 278 21.64 -13.97 1.07
N ALA A 279 21.96 -12.80 0.52
CA ALA A 279 22.59 -11.71 1.27
C ALA A 279 21.60 -10.93 2.14
N VAL A 280 20.30 -11.11 1.93
CA VAL A 280 19.23 -10.48 2.72
C VAL A 280 18.38 -11.56 3.41
N PRO A 281 18.02 -11.38 4.69
CA PRO A 281 17.20 -12.35 5.39
C PRO A 281 15.91 -12.66 4.64
N ASP A 282 15.50 -13.91 4.67
CA ASP A 282 14.14 -14.26 4.27
C ASP A 282 13.13 -13.75 5.30
N ASN A 283 11.97 -13.41 4.79
CA ASN A 283 10.86 -12.93 5.57
C ASN A 283 9.59 -13.67 5.14
N PRO A 284 8.51 -13.64 5.94
CA PRO A 284 7.33 -14.42 5.63
C PRO A 284 6.68 -14.07 4.28
N SER A 285 6.86 -12.84 3.76
CA SER A 285 6.38 -12.50 2.41
C SER A 285 7.18 -13.22 1.32
N ALA A 286 8.51 -13.27 1.43
CA ALA A 286 9.36 -13.97 0.48
C ALA A 286 9.11 -15.48 0.48
N THR A 287 8.86 -16.07 1.66
CA THR A 287 8.47 -17.48 1.78
C THR A 287 7.14 -17.76 1.06
N LEU A 288 6.14 -16.88 1.19
CA LEU A 288 4.88 -17.02 0.42
C LEU A 288 5.07 -16.85 -1.08
N ASP A 289 6.03 -16.04 -1.53
CA ASP A 289 6.34 -15.92 -2.95
C ASP A 289 6.94 -17.23 -3.47
N ALA A 290 7.82 -17.88 -2.69
CA ALA A 290 8.39 -19.18 -3.03
C ALA A 290 7.30 -20.27 -3.16
N ILE A 291 6.39 -20.36 -2.19
CA ILE A 291 5.24 -21.29 -2.26
C ILE A 291 4.30 -20.90 -3.42
N GLY A 292 4.14 -19.60 -3.66
CA GLY A 292 3.33 -19.05 -4.75
C GLY A 292 3.80 -19.45 -6.15
N ILE A 293 5.08 -19.78 -6.33
CA ILE A 293 5.59 -20.35 -7.59
C ILE A 293 4.91 -21.68 -7.88
N SER A 294 4.90 -22.60 -6.91
CA SER A 294 4.23 -23.90 -7.04
C SER A 294 2.73 -23.75 -7.30
N VAL A 295 2.07 -22.80 -6.64
CA VAL A 295 0.65 -22.47 -6.89
C VAL A 295 0.43 -22.00 -8.33
N ALA A 296 1.30 -21.13 -8.85
CA ALA A 296 1.19 -20.61 -10.22
C ALA A 296 1.37 -21.71 -11.27
N GLU A 297 2.40 -22.54 -11.12
CA GLU A 297 2.70 -23.65 -12.03
C GLU A 297 1.58 -24.70 -12.03
N LEU A 298 1.10 -25.08 -10.84
CA LEU A 298 -0.02 -26.02 -10.71
C LEU A 298 -1.30 -25.49 -11.34
N GLN A 299 -1.64 -24.23 -11.07
CA GLN A 299 -2.83 -23.58 -11.65
C GLN A 299 -2.72 -23.51 -13.18
N ALA A 300 -1.56 -23.15 -13.71
CA ALA A 300 -1.35 -23.04 -15.15
C ALA A 300 -1.47 -24.39 -15.84
N SER A 301 -0.81 -25.42 -15.29
CA SER A 301 -0.89 -26.81 -15.77
C SER A 301 -2.34 -27.31 -15.80
N TYR A 302 -3.07 -27.13 -14.70
CA TYR A 302 -4.49 -27.50 -14.61
C TYR A 302 -5.37 -26.73 -15.62
N THR A 303 -5.20 -25.41 -15.72
CA THR A 303 -5.99 -24.56 -16.62
C THR A 303 -5.73 -24.92 -18.09
N GLN A 304 -4.48 -25.13 -18.46
CA GLN A 304 -4.11 -25.57 -19.81
C GLN A 304 -4.78 -26.90 -20.15
N PHE A 305 -4.79 -27.83 -19.20
CA PHE A 305 -5.41 -29.12 -19.40
C PHE A 305 -6.93 -29.03 -19.59
N VAL A 306 -7.62 -28.29 -18.72
CA VAL A 306 -9.08 -28.10 -18.81
C VAL A 306 -9.48 -27.41 -20.13
N THR A 307 -8.68 -26.45 -20.60
CA THR A 307 -8.98 -25.69 -21.83
C THR A 307 -8.65 -26.43 -23.13
N GLN A 308 -7.66 -27.33 -23.14
CA GLN A 308 -7.21 -28.03 -24.35
C GLN A 308 -8.04 -29.28 -24.69
N GLY A 309 -8.92 -29.76 -23.80
CA GLY A 309 -9.83 -30.89 -24.06
C GLY A 309 -9.08 -32.19 -24.38
N SER A 310 -8.59 -32.89 -23.36
CA SER A 310 -7.79 -34.11 -23.56
C SER A 310 -8.64 -35.36 -23.84
N PRO A 311 -8.14 -36.36 -24.60
CA PRO A 311 -8.84 -37.61 -24.86
C PRO A 311 -9.15 -38.35 -23.55
N THR A 312 -10.39 -38.79 -23.39
CA THR A 312 -11.00 -39.37 -22.18
C THR A 312 -10.31 -40.61 -21.59
N THR A 313 -9.27 -41.16 -22.23
CA THR A 313 -8.76 -42.51 -21.94
C THR A 313 -7.70 -42.56 -20.83
N SER A 314 -7.14 -41.44 -20.34
CA SER A 314 -6.13 -41.42 -19.26
C SER A 314 -6.27 -40.26 -18.26
N LEU A 315 -7.46 -39.64 -18.17
CA LEU A 315 -7.71 -38.43 -17.36
C LEU A 315 -7.61 -38.66 -15.84
N GLY A 316 -8.03 -39.83 -15.34
CA GLY A 316 -8.12 -40.10 -13.90
C GLY A 316 -6.80 -40.00 -13.10
N PRO A 317 -5.68 -40.60 -13.56
CA PRO A 317 -4.38 -40.47 -12.90
C PRO A 317 -3.88 -39.03 -12.77
N PHE A 318 -3.98 -38.22 -13.83
CA PHE A 318 -3.56 -36.81 -13.80
C PHE A 318 -4.39 -35.97 -12.82
N LEU A 319 -5.71 -36.20 -12.76
CA LEU A 319 -6.58 -35.53 -11.78
C LEU A 319 -6.16 -35.86 -10.34
N LYS A 320 -5.80 -37.12 -10.06
CA LYS A 320 -5.31 -37.54 -8.75
C LYS A 320 -3.94 -36.95 -8.42
N GLU A 321 -3.06 -36.83 -9.41
CA GLU A 321 -1.74 -36.19 -9.28
C GLU A 321 -1.89 -34.71 -8.91
N TRP A 322 -2.70 -33.93 -9.64
CA TRP A 322 -2.94 -32.52 -9.28
C TRP A 322 -3.55 -32.36 -7.90
N MET A 323 -4.44 -33.26 -7.48
CA MET A 323 -4.99 -33.23 -6.12
C MET A 323 -3.91 -33.53 -5.06
N ALA A 324 -2.97 -34.44 -5.35
CA ALA A 324 -1.86 -34.73 -4.46
C ALA A 324 -0.88 -33.53 -4.37
N ASP A 325 -0.55 -32.93 -5.51
CA ASP A 325 0.29 -31.72 -5.58
C ASP A 325 -0.37 -30.56 -4.84
N ALA A 326 -1.67 -30.33 -5.07
CA ALA A 326 -2.43 -29.29 -4.36
C ALA A 326 -2.38 -29.49 -2.84
N LYS A 327 -2.53 -30.74 -2.36
CA LYS A 327 -2.41 -31.07 -0.94
C LYS A 327 -0.99 -30.84 -0.41
N SER A 328 0.04 -31.15 -1.18
CA SER A 328 1.44 -30.91 -0.82
C SER A 328 1.72 -29.41 -0.66
N VAL A 329 1.32 -28.61 -1.64
CA VAL A 329 1.52 -27.15 -1.59
C VAL A 329 0.67 -26.52 -0.48
N ASP A 330 -0.55 -27.03 -0.22
CA ASP A 330 -1.37 -26.56 0.90
C ASP A 330 -0.72 -26.86 2.26
N ALA A 331 0.01 -27.98 2.39
CA ALA A 331 0.77 -28.29 3.60
C ALA A 331 1.91 -27.29 3.84
N GLU A 332 2.58 -26.82 2.78
CA GLU A 332 3.58 -25.74 2.88
C GLU A 332 2.93 -24.41 3.32
N LEU A 333 1.74 -24.09 2.80
CA LEU A 333 0.98 -22.92 3.23
C LEU A 333 0.55 -23.02 4.70
N LEU A 334 0.17 -24.21 5.17
CA LEU A 334 -0.15 -24.42 6.58
C LEU A 334 1.10 -24.29 7.47
N ALA A 335 2.24 -24.86 7.06
CA ALA A 335 3.51 -24.69 7.77
C ALA A 335 3.91 -23.22 7.90
N TRP A 336 3.73 -22.43 6.83
CA TRP A 336 3.96 -20.98 6.86
C TRP A 336 3.20 -20.28 8.00
N THR A 337 1.97 -20.70 8.32
CA THR A 337 1.21 -20.06 9.41
C THR A 337 1.82 -20.28 10.80
N GLU A 338 2.58 -21.37 10.98
CA GLU A 338 3.27 -21.65 12.23
C GLU A 338 4.55 -20.82 12.38
N ASP A 339 5.23 -20.55 11.27
CA ASP A 339 6.48 -19.78 11.25
C ASP A 339 6.27 -18.25 11.30
N VAL A 340 5.06 -17.77 11.00
CA VAL A 340 4.74 -16.34 11.03
C VAL A 340 4.83 -15.78 12.46
N PRO A 341 5.49 -14.62 12.66
CA PRO A 341 5.59 -14.00 13.98
C PRO A 341 4.24 -13.82 14.67
N HIS A 342 4.16 -14.11 15.97
CA HIS A 342 2.89 -14.04 16.73
C HIS A 342 2.15 -12.69 16.61
N HIS A 343 2.89 -11.58 16.55
CA HIS A 343 2.30 -10.25 16.41
C HIS A 343 1.64 -10.00 15.04
N TRP A 344 1.95 -10.80 14.01
CA TRP A 344 1.27 -10.72 12.72
C TRP A 344 -0.05 -11.49 12.68
N ARG A 345 -0.27 -12.43 13.61
CA ARG A 345 -1.48 -13.26 13.62
C ARG A 345 -2.72 -12.37 13.79
N PRO A 346 -3.79 -12.61 12.99
CA PRO A 346 -4.99 -11.80 13.02
C PRO A 346 -5.61 -11.81 14.41
N VAL A 347 -6.07 -10.64 14.86
CA VAL A 347 -6.83 -10.53 16.12
C VAL A 347 -8.30 -10.35 15.80
N ARG A 348 -9.13 -11.21 16.36
CA ARG A 348 -10.57 -11.19 16.12
C ARG A 348 -11.27 -10.24 17.09
N LEU A 349 -11.97 -9.26 16.53
CA LEU A 349 -12.84 -8.31 17.22
C LEU A 349 -14.31 -8.65 16.91
N ILE A 350 -15.19 -8.43 17.88
CA ILE A 350 -16.63 -8.72 17.78
C ILE A 350 -17.43 -7.41 17.74
N SER A 351 -18.32 -7.27 16.75
CA SER A 351 -19.20 -6.11 16.60
C SER A 351 -20.15 -5.95 17.77
N GLY A 352 -20.38 -4.70 18.20
CA GLY A 352 -21.20 -4.38 19.38
C GLY A 352 -20.51 -4.62 20.72
N ARG A 353 -19.31 -5.24 20.73
CA ARG A 353 -18.44 -5.38 21.90
C ARG A 353 -17.18 -4.55 21.75
N ASP A 354 -16.45 -4.80 20.66
CA ASP A 354 -15.12 -4.24 20.40
C ASP A 354 -15.14 -3.24 19.23
N ILE A 355 -16.20 -3.26 18.42
CA ILE A 355 -16.34 -2.48 17.19
C ILE A 355 -17.65 -1.70 17.24
N ASP A 356 -17.59 -0.43 16.85
CA ASP A 356 -18.76 0.44 16.70
C ASP A 356 -19.73 -0.10 15.63
N SER A 357 -21.04 0.00 15.90
CA SER A 357 -22.09 -0.53 15.01
C SER A 357 -22.17 0.15 13.65
N SER A 358 -21.57 1.33 13.48
CA SER A 358 -21.49 2.02 12.18
C SER A 358 -20.54 1.34 11.19
N ILE A 359 -19.66 0.44 11.65
CA ILE A 359 -18.70 -0.27 10.81
C ILE A 359 -19.37 -1.53 10.22
N PRO A 360 -19.50 -1.62 8.88
CA PRO A 360 -20.03 -2.83 8.25
C PRO A 360 -19.11 -4.02 8.52
N THR A 361 -19.64 -5.06 9.17
CA THR A 361 -18.91 -6.29 9.49
C THR A 361 -19.59 -7.50 8.86
N TYR A 362 -18.78 -8.51 8.51
CA TYR A 362 -19.31 -9.80 8.07
C TYR A 362 -19.48 -10.71 9.29
N ARG A 363 -20.71 -11.17 9.54
CA ARG A 363 -21.07 -12.00 10.69
C ARG A 363 -20.58 -11.43 12.04
N SER A 364 -20.66 -10.11 12.20
CA SER A 364 -20.25 -9.40 13.42
C SER A 364 -18.77 -9.58 13.79
N VAL A 365 -17.90 -9.89 12.83
CA VAL A 365 -16.48 -10.13 13.05
C VAL A 365 -15.63 -9.17 12.23
N CYS A 366 -14.53 -8.71 12.83
CA CYS A 366 -13.40 -8.10 12.12
C CYS A 366 -12.08 -8.72 12.59
N GLU A 367 -11.20 -9.05 11.66
CA GLU A 367 -9.80 -9.36 11.95
C GLU A 367 -8.95 -8.11 11.76
N VAL A 368 -8.18 -7.74 12.79
CA VAL A 368 -7.28 -6.58 12.76
C VAL A 368 -5.82 -7.00 12.74
N TYR A 369 -4.98 -6.13 12.16
CA TYR A 369 -3.57 -6.39 11.90
C TYR A 369 -2.69 -5.21 12.31
N PRO A 370 -1.37 -5.42 12.47
CA PRO A 370 -0.43 -4.33 12.77
C PRO A 370 -0.31 -3.33 11.62
N SER A 371 -0.46 -3.77 10.36
CA SER A 371 -0.46 -2.88 9.19
C SER A 371 -1.28 -3.46 8.04
N CYS A 372 -1.68 -2.59 7.09
CA CYS A 372 -2.29 -3.03 5.84
C CYS A 372 -1.40 -3.98 5.02
N GLN A 373 -0.07 -3.87 5.12
CA GLN A 373 0.87 -4.76 4.43
C GLN A 373 0.77 -6.18 4.99
N ILE A 374 0.79 -6.34 6.32
CA ILE A 374 0.63 -7.65 6.97
C ILE A 374 -0.74 -8.25 6.65
N ALA A 375 -1.80 -7.44 6.70
CA ALA A 375 -3.13 -7.87 6.29
C ALA A 375 -3.16 -8.36 4.81
N SER A 376 -2.42 -7.69 3.92
CA SER A 376 -2.29 -8.09 2.52
C SER A 376 -1.47 -9.37 2.32
N ILE A 377 -0.47 -9.63 3.17
CA ILE A 377 0.29 -10.89 3.18
C ILE A 377 -0.62 -12.05 3.60
N TRP A 378 -1.42 -11.88 4.66
CA TRP A 378 -2.43 -12.88 5.06
C TRP A 378 -3.47 -13.12 3.97
N ASN A 379 -3.92 -12.07 3.29
CA ASN A 379 -4.84 -12.23 2.17
C ASN A 379 -4.17 -12.96 0.99
N LEU A 380 -2.89 -12.72 0.69
CA LEU A 380 -2.16 -13.50 -0.32
C LEU A 380 -2.16 -15.00 0.02
N TRP A 381 -1.86 -15.35 1.27
CA TRP A 381 -1.95 -16.73 1.77
C TRP A 381 -3.36 -17.33 1.58
N ARG A 382 -4.42 -16.61 1.98
CA ARG A 382 -5.82 -17.05 1.79
C ARG A 382 -6.13 -17.33 0.33
N PHE A 383 -5.68 -16.45 -0.58
CA PHE A 383 -5.92 -16.61 -2.01
C PHE A 383 -5.15 -17.79 -2.61
N GLN A 384 -3.90 -18.01 -2.22
CA GLN A 384 -3.15 -19.18 -2.66
C GLN A 384 -3.89 -20.47 -2.25
N ARG A 385 -4.38 -20.57 -1.00
CA ARG A 385 -5.20 -21.70 -0.55
C ARG A 385 -6.53 -21.82 -1.28
N LEU A 386 -7.23 -20.70 -1.53
CA LEU A 386 -8.48 -20.67 -2.30
C LEU A 386 -8.27 -21.24 -3.71
N LEU A 387 -7.15 -20.92 -4.35
CA LEU A 387 -6.83 -21.44 -5.68
C LEU A 387 -6.56 -22.94 -5.66
N LEU A 388 -5.80 -23.44 -4.68
CA LEU A 388 -5.57 -24.89 -4.51
C LEU A 388 -6.87 -25.65 -4.25
N ALA A 389 -7.74 -25.11 -3.39
CA ALA A 389 -9.05 -25.68 -3.10
C ALA A 389 -9.95 -25.66 -4.34
N LYS A 390 -9.94 -24.57 -5.13
CA LYS A 390 -10.64 -24.48 -6.41
C LYS A 390 -10.17 -25.54 -7.41
N THR A 391 -8.86 -25.71 -7.57
CA THR A 391 -8.27 -26.75 -8.44
C THR A 391 -8.68 -28.15 -7.98
N THR A 392 -8.63 -28.40 -6.66
CA THR A 392 -9.04 -29.68 -6.07
C THR A 392 -10.53 -29.96 -6.30
N LEU A 393 -11.39 -28.95 -6.12
CA LEU A 393 -12.83 -29.07 -6.36
C LEU A 393 -13.12 -29.38 -7.83
N GLY A 394 -12.49 -28.65 -8.76
CA GLY A 394 -12.65 -28.91 -10.19
C GLY A 394 -12.17 -30.31 -10.60
N ALA A 395 -11.07 -30.79 -10.01
CA ALA A 395 -10.58 -32.15 -10.25
C ALA A 395 -11.54 -33.23 -9.70
N LEU A 396 -12.11 -33.02 -8.51
CA LEU A 396 -13.11 -33.91 -7.92
C LEU A 396 -14.40 -33.96 -8.76
N SER A 397 -14.87 -32.82 -9.25
CA SER A 397 -16.03 -32.77 -10.14
C SER A 397 -15.77 -33.56 -11.43
N ALA A 398 -14.63 -33.34 -12.08
CA ALA A 398 -14.26 -34.07 -13.29
C ALA A 398 -14.11 -35.59 -13.07
N LEU A 399 -13.60 -36.02 -11.92
CA LEU A 399 -13.54 -37.44 -11.53
C LEU A 399 -14.94 -38.05 -11.34
N SER A 400 -15.87 -37.29 -10.76
CA SER A 400 -17.26 -37.73 -10.58
C SER A 400 -17.94 -37.94 -11.93
N ASP A 401 -17.74 -37.02 -12.88
CA ASP A 401 -18.33 -37.09 -14.22
C ASP A 401 -17.80 -38.31 -15.02
N LEU A 402 -16.50 -38.60 -14.90
CA LEU A 402 -15.87 -39.82 -15.46
C LEU A 402 -16.50 -41.11 -14.89
N GLY A 403 -16.77 -41.14 -13.58
CA GLY A 403 -17.37 -42.29 -12.91
C GLY A 403 -18.81 -42.56 -13.34
N CYS A 404 -19.59 -41.50 -13.59
CA CYS A 404 -20.97 -41.59 -14.06
C CYS A 404 -21.09 -42.08 -15.51
N ALA A 405 -20.13 -41.74 -16.39
CA ALA A 405 -20.14 -42.18 -17.79
C ALA A 405 -19.93 -43.70 -17.97
N GLY A 406 -19.43 -44.40 -16.95
CA GLY A 406 -19.09 -45.82 -17.00
C GLY A 406 -20.07 -46.79 -16.32
N SER A 407 -21.14 -46.32 -15.66
CA SER A 407 -22.04 -47.19 -14.87
C SER A 407 -23.52 -46.84 -15.04
N ALA A 408 -24.34 -47.83 -15.39
CA ALA A 408 -25.80 -47.69 -15.58
C ALA A 408 -26.60 -47.55 -14.26
N ASN A 409 -25.94 -47.56 -13.10
CA ASN A 409 -26.56 -47.26 -11.81
C ASN A 409 -26.13 -45.85 -11.36
N GLY A 410 -26.82 -44.85 -11.90
CA GLY A 410 -26.57 -43.41 -11.72
C GLY A 410 -26.90 -42.83 -10.35
N HIS A 411 -26.49 -43.48 -9.26
CA HIS A 411 -26.51 -42.88 -7.92
C HIS A 411 -25.41 -43.54 -7.08
N VAL A 412 -24.37 -42.78 -6.73
CA VAL A 412 -23.58 -42.77 -5.47
C VAL A 412 -22.23 -42.16 -5.79
N LEU A 413 -22.11 -40.83 -5.75
CA LEU A 413 -20.85 -40.11 -5.48
C LEU A 413 -21.08 -38.66 -5.02
N TYR A 414 -22.31 -38.27 -4.69
CA TYR A 414 -22.65 -36.90 -4.27
C TYR A 414 -22.00 -36.44 -2.95
N HIS A 415 -21.30 -37.32 -2.23
CA HIS A 415 -20.62 -36.99 -0.97
C HIS A 415 -19.37 -37.85 -0.75
N SER A 416 -18.35 -37.75 -1.61
CA SER A 416 -17.00 -38.10 -1.12
C SER A 416 -16.65 -37.13 0.02
N SER A 417 -16.14 -37.65 1.14
CA SER A 417 -15.69 -36.82 2.26
C SER A 417 -14.72 -35.72 1.82
N ASP A 418 -13.88 -35.99 0.82
CA ASP A 418 -12.97 -35.01 0.22
C ASP A 418 -13.69 -33.82 -0.43
N PHE A 419 -14.85 -34.05 -1.06
CA PHE A 419 -15.64 -32.99 -1.70
C PHE A 419 -16.24 -32.06 -0.66
N VAL A 420 -16.87 -32.62 0.37
CA VAL A 420 -17.46 -31.85 1.49
C VAL A 420 -16.37 -31.06 2.24
N ASN A 421 -15.22 -31.68 2.51
CA ASN A 421 -14.08 -31.01 3.16
C ASN A 421 -13.56 -29.84 2.31
N CYS A 422 -13.46 -30.02 0.99
CA CYS A 422 -13.01 -28.98 0.08
C CYS A 422 -14.00 -27.80 0.02
N GLN A 423 -15.31 -28.09 -0.03
CA GLN A 423 -16.36 -27.07 0.01
C GLN A 423 -16.33 -26.27 1.33
N GLN A 424 -16.16 -26.96 2.46
CA GLN A 424 -16.04 -26.31 3.76
C GLN A 424 -14.80 -25.42 3.83
N LEU A 425 -13.65 -25.89 3.35
CA LEU A 425 -12.42 -25.11 3.29
C LEU A 425 -12.58 -23.84 2.44
N LEU A 426 -13.18 -23.95 1.25
CA LEU A 426 -13.47 -22.79 0.40
C LEU A 426 -14.33 -21.77 1.15
N GLN A 427 -15.42 -22.21 1.78
CA GLN A 427 -16.31 -21.33 2.54
C GLN A 427 -15.60 -20.63 3.71
N GLU A 428 -14.77 -21.36 4.46
CA GLU A 428 -14.00 -20.82 5.58
C GLU A 428 -12.95 -19.80 5.14
N LEU A 429 -12.31 -20.03 3.97
CA LEU A 429 -11.36 -19.08 3.40
C LEU A 429 -12.05 -17.80 2.90
N VAL A 430 -13.21 -17.90 2.25
CA VAL A 430 -14.00 -16.71 1.85
C VAL A 430 -14.48 -15.95 3.09
N ASP A 431 -14.96 -16.65 4.13
CA ASP A 431 -15.29 -16.06 5.43
C ASP A 431 -14.09 -15.28 6.00
N SER A 432 -12.90 -15.88 5.98
CA SER A 432 -11.68 -15.27 6.50
C SER A 432 -11.24 -14.02 5.72
N VAL A 433 -11.38 -14.00 4.39
CA VAL A 433 -11.15 -12.78 3.61
C VAL A 433 -12.16 -11.70 4.02
N CYS A 434 -13.44 -12.06 4.16
CA CYS A 434 -14.51 -11.13 4.57
C CYS A 434 -14.25 -10.52 5.96
N TYR A 435 -13.71 -11.29 6.91
CA TYR A 435 -13.35 -10.78 8.23
C TYR A 435 -12.25 -9.71 8.19
N SER A 436 -11.38 -9.70 7.18
CA SER A 436 -10.31 -8.69 7.05
C SER A 436 -10.78 -7.35 6.49
N ILE A 437 -11.94 -7.29 5.83
CA ILE A 437 -12.42 -6.10 5.10
C ILE A 437 -12.70 -4.89 6.02
N PRO A 438 -13.36 -5.04 7.18
CA PRO A 438 -13.71 -3.89 8.01
C PRO A 438 -12.48 -3.17 8.55
N PHE A 439 -11.37 -3.88 8.75
CA PHE A 439 -10.07 -3.29 9.13
C PHE A 439 -9.57 -2.28 8.10
N TYR A 440 -9.76 -2.53 6.80
CA TYR A 440 -9.31 -1.62 5.76
C TYR A 440 -10.22 -0.41 5.55
N LEU A 441 -11.53 -0.59 5.74
CA LEU A 441 -12.53 0.40 5.31
C LEU A 441 -13.11 1.22 6.47
N GLY A 442 -13.24 0.63 7.66
CA GLY A 442 -13.91 1.25 8.80
C GLY A 442 -15.38 1.52 8.54
N ASN A 443 -15.85 2.69 8.92
CA ASN A 443 -17.21 3.19 8.66
C ASN A 443 -17.31 4.13 7.44
N ARG A 444 -16.21 4.37 6.71
CA ARG A 444 -16.18 5.33 5.59
C ARG A 444 -17.03 4.89 4.41
N THR A 445 -17.94 5.73 3.92
CA THR A 445 -18.80 5.43 2.77
C THR A 445 -18.70 6.47 1.65
N THR A 446 -18.03 7.59 1.91
CA THR A 446 -17.89 8.70 0.97
C THR A 446 -16.50 8.72 0.33
N PRO A 447 -16.35 9.30 -0.88
CA PRO A 447 -15.06 9.36 -1.55
C PRO A 447 -13.96 9.99 -0.68
N VAL A 448 -12.72 9.48 -0.80
CA VAL A 448 -11.60 9.89 0.06
C VAL A 448 -11.31 11.39 -0.03
N SER A 449 -11.05 12.02 1.12
CA SER A 449 -10.75 13.44 1.19
C SER A 449 -9.61 13.71 2.15
N LEU A 450 -8.83 14.78 1.92
CA LEU A 450 -7.78 15.21 2.87
C LEU A 450 -8.34 15.45 4.28
N THR A 451 -9.64 15.73 4.41
CA THR A 451 -10.31 15.92 5.70
C THR A 451 -10.40 14.65 6.54
N ASP A 452 -10.42 13.46 5.90
CA ASP A 452 -10.52 12.15 6.55
C ASP A 452 -9.41 11.93 7.58
N PHE A 453 -8.19 12.41 7.28
CA PHE A 453 -7.03 12.27 8.17
C PHE A 453 -7.22 12.94 9.52
N THR A 454 -8.10 13.95 9.60
CA THR A 454 -8.38 14.71 10.83
C THR A 454 -9.78 14.47 11.39
N ASP A 455 -10.66 13.82 10.62
CA ASP A 455 -12.05 13.62 11.01
C ASP A 455 -12.20 12.51 12.08
N ARG A 456 -12.64 12.90 13.28
CA ARG A 456 -12.87 11.97 14.39
C ARG A 456 -14.05 11.03 14.17
N MET A 457 -14.93 11.34 13.23
CA MET A 457 -16.05 10.47 12.85
C MET A 457 -15.60 9.29 11.98
N VAL A 458 -14.39 9.34 11.41
CA VAL A 458 -13.79 8.20 10.73
C VAL A 458 -13.28 7.19 11.77
N LEU A 459 -14.02 6.11 11.92
CA LEU A 459 -13.74 5.02 12.84
C LEU A 459 -13.12 3.85 12.08
N LEU A 460 -12.01 3.33 12.59
CA LEU A 460 -11.27 2.20 12.02
C LEU A 460 -11.03 1.14 13.10
N PRO A 461 -11.32 -0.14 12.86
CA PRO A 461 -10.93 -1.22 13.75
C PRO A 461 -9.41 -1.25 13.90
N SER A 462 -8.92 -1.34 15.14
CA SER A 462 -7.50 -1.41 15.42
C SER A 462 -7.20 -2.26 16.63
N HIS A 463 -6.04 -2.91 16.65
CA HIS A 463 -5.52 -3.63 17.81
C HIS A 463 -5.31 -2.69 19.01
N TYR A 464 -5.13 -1.38 18.77
CA TYR A 464 -5.17 -0.33 19.79
C TYR A 464 -6.52 -0.15 20.48
N SER A 465 -7.56 -0.89 20.09
CA SER A 465 -8.86 -0.89 20.77
C SER A 465 -8.96 -1.97 21.85
N LEU A 466 -7.98 -2.88 21.92
CA LEU A 466 -7.95 -3.98 22.90
C LEU A 466 -7.62 -3.47 24.31
N GLY A 467 -8.12 -4.15 25.35
CA GLY A 467 -7.83 -3.84 26.75
C GLY A 467 -6.35 -3.98 27.14
N ALA A 468 -5.93 -3.30 28.21
CA ALA A 468 -4.51 -3.22 28.63
C ALA A 468 -3.86 -4.59 28.88
N GLU A 469 -4.60 -5.58 29.40
CA GLU A 469 -4.11 -6.94 29.63
C GLU A 469 -3.76 -7.68 28.33
N SER A 470 -4.51 -7.44 27.25
CA SER A 470 -4.23 -8.01 25.92
C SER A 470 -3.09 -7.30 25.18
N ARG A 471 -2.66 -6.12 25.65
CA ARG A 471 -1.53 -5.35 25.09
C ARG A 471 -0.20 -5.73 25.72
N LEU A 472 -0.16 -5.97 27.03
CA LEU A 472 1.07 -6.30 27.77
C LEU A 472 1.74 -7.60 27.29
N ASP A 473 0.97 -8.55 26.76
CA ASP A 473 1.49 -9.78 26.13
C ASP A 473 2.10 -9.54 24.73
N ARG A 474 1.98 -8.31 24.20
CA ARG A 474 2.44 -7.90 22.86
C ARG A 474 3.35 -6.68 22.85
N ASP A 475 3.52 -5.96 23.97
CA ASP A 475 4.43 -4.81 24.10
C ASP A 475 5.90 -5.15 23.83
N GLY A 476 6.28 -6.44 23.81
CA GLY A 476 7.60 -6.88 23.34
C GLY A 476 7.81 -6.80 21.81
N LEU A 477 6.75 -6.50 21.05
CA LEU A 477 6.69 -6.57 19.58
C LEU A 477 5.99 -5.36 18.97
N ASP A 478 5.78 -4.29 19.74
CA ASP A 478 5.14 -3.07 19.25
C ASP A 478 6.01 -2.49 18.14
N ALA A 479 5.57 -2.67 16.90
CA ALA A 479 6.28 -2.25 15.70
C ALA A 479 6.22 -0.73 15.54
N GLY A 480 6.58 0.04 16.57
CA GLY A 480 6.92 1.47 16.55
C GLY A 480 5.90 2.47 15.98
N ILE A 481 4.76 2.04 15.43
CA ILE A 481 3.80 2.88 14.70
C ILE A 481 2.77 3.39 15.69
N SER A 482 2.73 4.69 15.93
CA SER A 482 1.73 5.29 16.83
C SER A 482 0.29 4.99 16.38
N MET A 483 -0.67 5.02 17.30
CA MET A 483 -2.10 4.85 16.97
C MET A 483 -2.57 5.85 15.88
N ASP A 484 -2.04 7.07 15.89
CA ASP A 484 -2.36 8.11 14.90
C ASP A 484 -1.77 7.75 13.52
N ASP A 485 -0.53 7.26 13.47
CA ASP A 485 0.09 6.80 12.23
C ASP A 485 -0.58 5.54 11.69
N HIS A 486 -0.99 4.60 12.55
CA HIS A 486 -1.78 3.43 12.16
C HIS A 486 -3.11 3.85 11.53
N ARG A 487 -3.81 4.82 12.13
CA ARG A 487 -5.05 5.37 11.59
C ARG A 487 -4.83 6.02 10.22
N ARG A 488 -3.82 6.90 10.07
CA ARG A 488 -3.49 7.55 8.79
C ARG A 488 -3.13 6.55 7.70
N HIS A 489 -2.34 5.54 8.07
CA HIS A 489 -1.94 4.44 7.19
C HIS A 489 -3.13 3.69 6.60
N VAL A 490 -4.05 3.26 7.46
CA VAL A 490 -5.27 2.55 7.04
C VAL A 490 -6.20 3.45 6.23
N ILE A 491 -6.29 4.74 6.57
CA ILE A 491 -7.06 5.71 5.78
C ILE A 491 -6.51 5.78 4.35
N ALA A 492 -5.20 5.94 4.19
CA ALA A 492 -4.56 6.15 2.89
C ALA A 492 -4.51 4.89 2.02
N GLN A 493 -4.08 3.76 2.60
CA GLN A 493 -3.78 2.54 1.85
C GLN A 493 -4.95 1.55 1.87
N GLY A 494 -5.81 1.56 2.89
CA GLY A 494 -6.81 0.52 3.10
C GLY A 494 -7.68 0.21 1.87
N PRO A 495 -8.33 1.22 1.26
CA PRO A 495 -9.17 1.01 0.07
C PRO A 495 -8.40 0.40 -1.10
N TRP A 496 -7.17 0.87 -1.36
CA TRP A 496 -6.30 0.32 -2.40
C TRP A 496 -5.92 -1.14 -2.16
N ARG A 497 -5.65 -1.50 -0.90
CA ARG A 497 -5.23 -2.85 -0.51
C ARG A 497 -6.35 -3.86 -0.60
N VAL A 498 -7.57 -3.46 -0.24
CA VAL A 498 -8.74 -4.34 -0.20
C VAL A 498 -9.45 -4.44 -1.56
N MET A 499 -9.16 -3.52 -2.49
CA MET A 499 -9.63 -3.60 -3.88
C MET A 499 -9.25 -4.94 -4.55
N HIS A 500 -8.01 -5.41 -4.35
CA HIS A 500 -7.54 -6.66 -4.95
C HIS A 500 -8.29 -7.91 -4.43
N PRO A 501 -8.37 -8.19 -3.11
CA PRO A 501 -9.09 -9.36 -2.62
C PRO A 501 -10.58 -9.33 -2.99
N LEU A 502 -11.25 -8.18 -2.92
CA LEU A 502 -12.68 -8.09 -3.28
C LEU A 502 -12.93 -8.30 -4.78
N SER A 503 -12.14 -7.66 -5.65
CA SER A 503 -12.26 -7.88 -7.10
C SER A 503 -11.96 -9.33 -7.49
N HIS A 504 -10.98 -9.97 -6.82
CA HIS A 504 -10.66 -11.37 -7.07
C HIS A 504 -11.81 -12.29 -6.66
N LEU A 505 -12.39 -12.13 -5.45
CA LEU A 505 -13.56 -12.92 -5.04
C LEU A 505 -14.72 -12.78 -6.04
N LEU A 506 -15.08 -11.56 -6.44
CA LEU A 506 -16.15 -11.35 -7.41
C LEU A 506 -15.91 -12.08 -8.73
N THR A 507 -14.68 -12.05 -9.24
CA THR A 507 -14.36 -12.77 -10.48
C THR A 507 -14.18 -14.27 -10.30
N LEU A 508 -13.80 -14.73 -9.10
CA LEU A 508 -13.67 -16.15 -8.76
C LEU A 508 -15.01 -16.87 -8.90
N PHE A 509 -16.10 -16.17 -8.59
CA PHE A 509 -17.48 -16.68 -8.69
C PHE A 509 -18.04 -16.61 -10.13
N SER A 510 -17.48 -15.76 -10.98
CA SER A 510 -17.93 -15.63 -12.39
C SER A 510 -17.07 -16.38 -13.41
N GLU A 511 -15.87 -16.85 -13.03
CA GLU A 511 -14.90 -17.51 -13.93
C GLU A 511 -14.63 -18.97 -13.48
N ASP A 512 -14.43 -19.89 -14.43
CA ASP A 512 -13.98 -21.30 -14.27
C ASP A 512 -14.60 -22.05 -13.08
N HIS A 513 -15.66 -22.85 -13.28
CA HIS A 513 -16.39 -23.50 -12.17
C HIS A 513 -16.91 -22.50 -11.10
N GLY A 514 -16.94 -21.20 -11.42
CA GLY A 514 -17.35 -20.14 -10.48
C GLY A 514 -18.80 -20.27 -10.02
N GLU A 515 -19.69 -20.79 -10.88
CA GLU A 515 -21.09 -21.07 -10.54
C GLU A 515 -21.20 -22.09 -9.40
N LEU A 516 -20.38 -23.15 -9.44
CA LEU A 516 -20.32 -24.12 -8.35
C LEU A 516 -19.89 -23.41 -7.05
N ILE A 517 -18.82 -22.62 -7.09
CA ILE A 517 -18.35 -21.87 -5.91
C ILE A 517 -19.43 -20.92 -5.38
N SER A 518 -20.13 -20.23 -6.28
CA SER A 518 -21.22 -19.30 -5.94
C SER A 518 -22.33 -19.99 -5.15
N THR A 519 -22.73 -21.21 -5.57
CA THR A 519 -23.76 -22.00 -4.86
C THR A 519 -23.33 -22.48 -3.48
N LEU A 520 -22.02 -22.49 -3.17
CA LEU A 520 -21.50 -22.89 -1.87
C LEU A 520 -21.49 -21.75 -0.86
N LEU A 521 -21.55 -20.50 -1.33
CA LEU A 521 -21.47 -19.34 -0.46
C LEU A 521 -22.66 -19.28 0.49
N ARG A 522 -22.40 -18.81 1.71
CA ARG A 522 -23.46 -18.56 2.68
C ARG A 522 -24.48 -17.56 2.11
N PRO A 523 -25.77 -17.69 2.49
CA PRO A 523 -26.80 -16.74 2.07
C PRO A 523 -26.38 -15.28 2.33
N GLY A 524 -26.46 -14.44 1.28
CA GLY A 524 -26.13 -13.02 1.33
C GLY A 524 -24.62 -12.68 1.33
N GLN A 525 -23.71 -13.66 1.36
CA GLN A 525 -22.27 -13.39 1.39
C GLN A 525 -21.76 -12.76 0.09
N GLN A 526 -22.23 -13.24 -1.07
CA GLN A 526 -21.85 -12.67 -2.36
C GLN A 526 -22.32 -11.21 -2.47
N GLU A 527 -23.54 -10.91 -2.02
CA GLU A 527 -24.09 -9.55 -2.00
C GLU A 527 -23.28 -8.66 -1.06
N TRP A 528 -22.93 -9.15 0.12
CA TRP A 528 -22.08 -8.40 1.04
C TRP A 528 -20.69 -8.08 0.45
N ILE A 529 -20.05 -9.05 -0.23
CA ILE A 529 -18.77 -8.85 -0.93
C ILE A 529 -18.92 -7.77 -2.01
N ARG A 530 -20.02 -7.82 -2.76
CA ARG A 530 -20.35 -6.86 -3.82
C ARG A 530 -20.52 -5.44 -3.26
N GLU A 531 -21.30 -5.29 -2.19
CA GLU A 531 -21.48 -4.00 -1.51
C GLU A 531 -20.15 -3.42 -1.01
N GLN A 532 -19.29 -4.25 -0.39
CA GLN A 532 -17.98 -3.78 0.05
C GLN A 532 -17.06 -3.42 -1.12
N PHE A 533 -17.16 -4.13 -2.25
CA PHE A 533 -16.40 -3.78 -3.45
C PHE A 533 -16.86 -2.44 -4.06
N LEU A 534 -18.17 -2.24 -4.20
CA LEU A 534 -18.72 -0.97 -4.69
C LEU A 534 -18.37 0.18 -3.75
N ARG A 535 -18.34 -0.07 -2.45
CA ARG A 535 -17.84 0.88 -1.45
C ARG A 535 -16.37 1.27 -1.71
N VAL A 536 -15.50 0.32 -2.06
CA VAL A 536 -14.11 0.63 -2.46
C VAL A 536 -14.07 1.51 -3.72
N VAL A 537 -14.89 1.19 -4.73
CA VAL A 537 -15.02 1.99 -5.96
C VAL A 537 -15.41 3.44 -5.62
N THR A 538 -16.38 3.63 -4.72
CA THR A 538 -16.79 4.96 -4.24
C THR A 538 -15.65 5.66 -3.49
N LEU A 539 -15.02 5.00 -2.52
CA LEU A 539 -13.92 5.58 -1.75
C LEU A 539 -12.79 6.07 -2.67
N LEU A 540 -12.42 5.28 -3.67
CA LEU A 540 -11.33 5.57 -4.60
C LEU A 540 -11.75 6.43 -5.81
N HIS A 541 -12.96 6.99 -5.86
CA HIS A 541 -13.46 7.73 -7.02
C HIS A 541 -13.26 7.01 -8.37
N LEU A 542 -13.34 5.67 -8.38
CA LEU A 542 -13.17 4.91 -9.61
C LEU A 542 -14.38 5.15 -10.54
N PRO A 543 -14.18 5.23 -11.86
CA PRO A 543 -15.26 5.56 -12.78
C PRO A 543 -16.36 4.51 -12.71
N SER A 544 -17.60 5.00 -12.59
CA SER A 544 -18.80 4.18 -12.46
C SER A 544 -19.42 3.82 -13.81
N GLU A 545 -19.04 4.50 -14.90
CA GLU A 545 -19.60 4.33 -16.24
C GLU A 545 -18.48 4.37 -17.29
N SER A 546 -18.44 3.38 -18.19
CA SER A 546 -17.62 3.46 -19.39
C SER A 546 -18.30 4.42 -20.36
N GLY A 547 -17.76 5.63 -20.47
CA GLY A 547 -18.09 6.47 -21.62
C GLY A 547 -17.68 5.73 -22.90
N LYS A 548 -18.68 5.35 -23.70
CA LYS A 548 -18.67 4.97 -25.13
C LYS A 548 -18.98 3.53 -25.56
N ASP A 549 -19.04 2.53 -24.69
CA ASP A 549 -19.34 1.15 -25.14
C ASP A 549 -20.69 0.58 -24.64
N MET A 550 -21.48 1.35 -23.89
CA MET A 550 -22.79 0.90 -23.37
C MET A 550 -24.02 1.57 -24.00
N GLU A 551 -23.88 2.30 -25.10
CA GLU A 551 -25.02 2.93 -25.78
C GLU A 551 -25.84 1.99 -26.67
N SER A 552 -25.64 0.66 -26.61
CA SER A 552 -26.39 -0.29 -27.44
C SER A 552 -27.28 -1.30 -26.69
N SER A 553 -27.56 -1.11 -25.39
CA SER A 553 -28.57 -1.93 -24.71
C SER A 553 -29.46 -1.10 -23.78
N ASP A 554 -30.75 -1.03 -24.11
CA ASP A 554 -31.82 -0.27 -23.46
C ASP A 554 -32.21 -0.75 -22.04
N SER A 555 -31.28 -1.39 -21.32
CA SER A 555 -31.48 -1.87 -19.96
C SER A 555 -30.36 -1.35 -19.07
N THR A 556 -30.72 -0.57 -18.05
CA THR A 556 -29.80 -0.21 -16.98
C THR A 556 -29.21 -1.52 -16.40
N PRO A 557 -27.88 -1.73 -16.43
CA PRO A 557 -27.30 -2.95 -15.90
C PRO A 557 -27.69 -3.12 -14.44
N SER A 558 -28.09 -4.34 -14.05
CA SER A 558 -28.33 -4.67 -12.63
C SER A 558 -27.06 -4.35 -11.82
N ALA A 559 -27.22 -4.01 -10.53
CA ALA A 559 -26.08 -3.73 -9.65
C ALA A 559 -25.02 -4.85 -9.68
N ASP A 560 -25.47 -6.09 -9.84
CA ASP A 560 -24.68 -7.31 -10.00
C ASP A 560 -23.75 -7.22 -11.22
N SER A 561 -24.30 -6.92 -12.40
CA SER A 561 -23.52 -6.82 -13.64
C SER A 561 -22.51 -5.66 -13.61
N LYS A 562 -22.83 -4.57 -12.90
CA LYS A 562 -21.96 -3.41 -12.74
C LYS A 562 -20.74 -3.71 -11.88
N ALA A 563 -20.92 -4.33 -10.71
CA ALA A 563 -19.81 -4.66 -9.82
C ALA A 563 -18.82 -5.63 -10.47
N GLU A 564 -19.33 -6.65 -11.17
CA GLU A 564 -18.49 -7.60 -11.90
C GLU A 564 -17.74 -6.96 -13.07
N TYR A 565 -18.42 -6.09 -13.84
CA TYR A 565 -17.80 -5.35 -14.93
C TYR A 565 -16.61 -4.52 -14.42
N LEU A 566 -16.83 -3.76 -13.34
CA LEU A 566 -15.78 -2.96 -12.71
C LEU A 566 -14.66 -3.84 -12.13
N ALA A 567 -14.99 -4.95 -11.48
CA ALA A 567 -14.00 -5.89 -10.95
C ALA A 567 -13.09 -6.44 -12.06
N ARG A 568 -13.67 -6.85 -13.20
CA ARG A 568 -12.92 -7.32 -14.37
C ARG A 568 -12.04 -6.20 -14.97
N GLY A 569 -12.58 -4.98 -15.10
CA GLY A 569 -11.82 -3.82 -15.60
C GLY A 569 -10.64 -3.45 -14.71
N ILE A 570 -10.86 -3.32 -13.41
CA ILE A 570 -9.83 -3.02 -12.40
C ILE A 570 -8.75 -4.10 -12.41
N ARG A 571 -9.14 -5.39 -12.46
CA ARG A 571 -8.17 -6.49 -12.50
C ARG A 571 -7.24 -6.40 -13.71
N LYS A 572 -7.71 -5.92 -14.87
CA LYS A 572 -6.85 -5.69 -16.06
C LYS A 572 -5.79 -4.61 -15.83
N GLY A 573 -6.14 -3.55 -15.10
CA GLY A 573 -5.20 -2.49 -14.72
C GLY A 573 -4.25 -2.91 -13.59
N ALA A 574 -4.72 -3.75 -12.68
CA ALA A 574 -3.98 -4.19 -11.51
C ALA A 574 -3.10 -5.44 -11.73
N ILE A 575 -2.98 -5.95 -12.97
CA ILE A 575 -2.23 -7.19 -13.28
C ILE A 575 -0.78 -7.15 -12.78
N LEU A 576 -0.11 -6.01 -12.89
CA LEU A 576 1.28 -5.80 -12.46
C LEU A 576 1.37 -5.04 -11.13
N MET A 577 0.26 -4.92 -10.39
CA MET A 577 0.27 -4.34 -9.06
C MET A 577 0.68 -5.40 -8.03
N SER A 578 1.70 -5.07 -7.26
CA SER A 578 2.02 -5.71 -5.98
C SER A 578 1.30 -5.02 -4.80
N GLY A 579 0.37 -4.10 -5.12
CA GLY A 579 -0.26 -3.12 -4.24
C GLY A 579 0.59 -1.84 -4.10
N PRO A 580 0.03 -0.69 -3.65
CA PRO A 580 0.81 0.43 -3.11
C PRO A 580 1.47 0.04 -1.79
#